data_AF-A0A839VMJ7-F1
#
_entry.id   AF-A0A839VMJ7-F1
#
_cell.length_a   1.000
_cell.length_b   1.000
_cell.length_c   1.000
_cell.angle_alpha   90.00
_cell.angle_beta   90.00
_cell.angle_gamma   90.00
#
_symmetry.space_group_name_H-M   'P 1'
#
loop_
_entity.id
_entity.type
_entity.pdbx_description
1 polymer ?
#
loop_
_entity_poly.entity_id
_entity_poly.type
_entity_poly.pdbx_seq_one_letter_code
_entity_poly.pdbx_strand_id
1 'polypeptide(L)'
;MPSFNTSDQSNTNPTHQDFQWIHGPGREEKFADFIELTRDITAGIDSSLQIIYASELAREMNLDAEADDQSAPAIGKTDAANLMRLSMAAIKLLHHNAQEHIDALNTFWED
;
A
#
# COMPACT_ATOMS: atom_id res chain seq x y z
N MET A 1 5.15 16.55 48.56
CA MET A 1 4.97 15.98 47.20
C MET A 1 5.53 17.00 46.22
N PRO A 2 6.73 16.82 45.64
CA PRO A 2 7.25 17.79 44.69
C PRO A 2 6.50 17.63 43.36
N SER A 3 5.88 18.73 42.91
CA SER A 3 5.23 18.84 41.60
C SER A 3 6.28 18.97 40.52
N PHE A 4 6.40 17.98 39.64
CA PHE A 4 7.19 18.08 38.42
C PHE A 4 6.47 19.01 37.44
N ASN A 5 6.87 20.28 37.45
CA ASN A 5 6.47 21.25 36.46
C ASN A 5 7.30 20.98 35.19
N THR A 6 6.83 20.10 34.31
CA THR A 6 7.42 19.90 32.98
C THR A 6 7.02 21.06 32.06
N SER A 7 7.70 22.19 32.23
CA SER A 7 7.52 23.41 31.43
C SER A 7 8.24 23.37 30.07
N ASP A 8 8.70 22.20 29.62
CA ASP A 8 9.55 22.01 28.43
C ASP A 8 8.94 21.11 27.34
N GLN A 9 7.62 20.92 27.33
CA GLN A 9 6.95 20.44 26.11
C GLN A 9 6.90 21.59 25.10
N SER A 10 8.07 21.92 24.53
CA SER A 10 8.15 22.70 23.31
C SER A 10 7.24 22.05 22.27
N ASN A 11 6.39 22.88 21.67
CA ASN A 11 5.44 22.52 20.61
C ASN A 11 6.23 22.07 19.37
N THR A 12 6.73 20.84 19.41
CA THR A 12 7.49 20.24 18.31
C THR A 12 6.46 19.84 17.27
N ASN A 13 6.39 20.63 16.19
CA ASN A 13 5.61 20.24 15.02
C ASN A 13 6.09 18.85 14.57
N PRO A 14 5.16 17.93 14.23
CA PRO A 14 5.54 16.64 13.71
C PRO A 14 6.46 16.83 12.50
N THR A 15 7.65 16.22 12.55
CA THR A 15 8.60 16.23 11.42
C THR A 15 8.08 15.41 10.24
N HIS A 16 7.11 14.52 10.49
CA HIS A 16 6.45 13.75 9.46
C HIS A 16 5.45 14.63 8.70
N GLN A 17 5.69 14.80 7.40
CA GLN A 17 4.66 15.22 6.46
C GLN A 17 4.08 13.97 5.81
N ASP A 18 2.78 13.97 5.60
CA ASP A 18 2.13 12.90 4.85
C ASP A 18 2.75 12.84 3.45
N PHE A 19 2.97 11.61 2.96
CA PHE A 19 3.45 11.41 1.59
C PHE A 19 2.42 11.95 0.61
N GLN A 20 2.87 12.80 -0.32
CA GLN A 20 2.04 13.44 -1.34
C GLN A 20 2.74 13.33 -2.70
N TRP A 21 1.96 13.01 -3.73
CA TRP A 21 2.43 12.88 -5.11
C TRP A 21 1.91 14.00 -6.03
N ILE A 22 0.79 14.61 -5.66
CA ILE A 22 0.13 15.69 -6.38
C ILE A 22 0.50 17.01 -5.70
N HIS A 23 1.10 17.92 -6.46
CA HIS A 23 1.55 19.22 -5.98
C HIS A 23 0.81 20.36 -6.68
N GLY A 24 0.77 21.53 -6.02
CA GLY A 24 0.17 22.73 -6.58
C GLY A 24 -1.37 22.64 -6.66
N PRO A 25 -2.00 23.36 -7.61
CA PRO A 25 -3.46 23.48 -7.68
C PRO A 25 -4.21 22.15 -7.80
N GLY A 26 -3.58 21.12 -8.37
CA GLY A 26 -4.16 19.78 -8.48
C GLY A 26 -4.45 19.11 -7.13
N ARG A 27 -3.87 19.61 -6.03
CA ARG A 27 -4.11 19.11 -4.68
C ARG A 27 -5.51 19.44 -4.15
N GLU A 28 -6.09 20.53 -4.63
CA GLU A 28 -7.42 20.98 -4.21
C GLU A 28 -8.55 20.27 -4.98
N GLU A 29 -8.21 19.42 -5.94
CA GLU A 29 -9.17 18.63 -6.69
C GLU A 29 -9.87 17.59 -5.81
N LYS A 30 -11.17 17.38 -6.05
CA LYS A 30 -12.05 16.53 -5.21
C LYS A 30 -11.58 15.08 -5.05
N PHE A 31 -10.71 14.60 -5.95
CA PHE A 31 -10.21 13.21 -5.96
C PHE A 31 -8.70 13.11 -5.76
N ALA A 32 -8.02 14.19 -5.40
CA ALA A 32 -6.56 14.17 -5.25
C ALA A 32 -6.10 13.08 -4.26
N ASP A 33 -6.70 13.04 -3.06
CA ASP A 33 -6.39 12.03 -2.03
C ASP A 33 -6.68 10.61 -2.50
N PHE A 34 -7.82 10.41 -3.18
CA PHE A 34 -8.20 9.12 -3.73
C PHE A 34 -7.19 8.61 -4.76
N ILE A 35 -6.72 9.49 -5.65
CA ILE A 35 -5.76 9.14 -6.70
C ILE A 35 -4.41 8.79 -6.09
N GLU A 36 -3.93 9.56 -5.12
CA GLU A 36 -2.68 9.27 -4.42
C GLU A 36 -2.72 7.93 -3.69
N LEU A 37 -3.79 7.71 -2.91
CA LEU A 37 -3.99 6.45 -2.19
C LEU A 37 -4.07 5.26 -3.16
N THR A 38 -4.82 5.41 -4.26
CA THR A 38 -4.96 4.37 -5.28
C THR A 38 -3.61 4.05 -5.92
N ARG A 39 -2.81 5.08 -6.24
CA ARG A 39 -1.48 4.90 -6.81
C ARG A 39 -0.57 4.10 -5.86
N ASP A 40 -0.55 4.45 -4.58
CA ASP A 40 0.35 3.80 -3.63
C ASP A 40 -0.06 2.36 -3.32
N ILE A 41 -1.36 2.12 -3.16
CA ILE A 41 -1.87 0.76 -2.96
C ILE A 41 -1.62 -0.10 -4.21
N THR A 42 -1.85 0.43 -5.42
CA THR A 42 -1.63 -0.33 -6.67
C THR A 42 -0.15 -0.62 -6.91
N ALA A 43 0.76 0.30 -6.59
CA ALA A 43 2.20 0.04 -6.63
C ALA A 43 2.62 -1.06 -5.65
N GLY A 44 2.03 -1.07 -4.44
CA GLY A 44 2.24 -2.13 -3.46
C GLY A 44 1.72 -3.50 -3.92
N ILE A 45 0.54 -3.53 -4.55
CA ILE A 45 -0.04 -4.75 -5.15
C ILE A 45 0.85 -5.28 -6.28
N ASP A 46 1.26 -4.42 -7.22
CA ASP A 46 2.11 -4.81 -8.34
C ASP A 46 3.44 -5.41 -7.86
N SER A 47 4.12 -4.72 -6.93
CA SER A 47 5.35 -5.21 -6.32
C SER A 47 5.15 -6.56 -5.62
N SER A 48 4.02 -6.72 -4.92
CA SER A 48 3.67 -7.97 -4.25
C SER A 48 3.51 -9.13 -5.24
N LEU A 49 2.81 -8.89 -6.36
CA LEU A 49 2.61 -9.89 -7.40
C LEU A 49 3.92 -10.27 -8.10
N GLN A 50 4.80 -9.30 -8.35
CA GLN A 50 6.13 -9.57 -8.91
C GLN A 50 6.99 -10.43 -7.99
N ILE A 51 7.00 -10.16 -6.68
CA ILE A 51 7.74 -10.96 -5.69
C ILE A 51 7.19 -12.39 -5.61
N ILE A 52 5.87 -12.55 -5.61
CA ILE A 52 5.21 -13.86 -5.62
C ILE A 52 5.61 -14.63 -6.86
N TYR A 53 5.45 -14.02 -8.04
CA TYR A 53 5.77 -14.63 -9.33
C TYR A 53 7.25 -15.04 -9.43
N ALA A 54 8.17 -14.14 -9.10
CA ALA A 54 9.61 -14.44 -9.14
C ALA A 54 9.97 -15.60 -8.19
N SER A 55 9.33 -15.66 -7.02
CA SER A 55 9.55 -16.74 -6.05
C SER A 55 8.94 -18.06 -6.50
N GLU A 56 7.80 -18.05 -7.21
CA GLU A 56 7.24 -19.25 -7.84
C GLU A 56 8.13 -19.73 -8.98
N LEU A 57 8.57 -18.84 -9.86
CA LEU A 57 9.47 -19.16 -10.96
C LEU A 57 10.78 -19.79 -10.45
N ALA A 58 11.40 -19.24 -9.40
CA ALA A 58 12.60 -19.81 -8.80
C ALA A 58 12.36 -21.23 -8.26
N ARG A 59 11.19 -21.48 -7.66
CA ARG A 59 10.84 -22.83 -7.16
C ARG A 59 10.67 -23.82 -8.31
N GLU A 60 10.00 -23.42 -9.38
CA GLU A 60 9.82 -24.27 -10.57
C GLU A 60 11.16 -24.58 -11.25
N MET A 61 12.02 -23.57 -11.43
CA MET A 61 13.36 -23.77 -12.01
C MET A 61 14.22 -24.73 -11.17
N ASN A 62 14.09 -24.69 -9.83
CA ASN A 62 14.83 -25.60 -8.96
C ASN A 62 14.37 -27.06 -9.05
N LEU A 63 13.20 -27.36 -9.60
CA LEU A 63 12.74 -28.75 -9.79
C LEU A 63 13.59 -29.48 -10.85
N ASP A 64 14.10 -28.73 -11.83
CA ASP A 64 14.92 -29.25 -12.93
C ASP A 64 16.42 -29.00 -12.71
N ALA A 65 16.80 -28.28 -11.66
CA ALA A 65 18.18 -27.91 -11.37
C ALA A 65 18.89 -28.94 -10.47
N GLU A 66 20.18 -29.17 -10.76
CA GLU A 66 21.07 -29.87 -9.85
C GLU A 66 21.20 -29.10 -8.53
N ALA A 67 21.53 -29.80 -7.44
CA ALA A 67 21.51 -29.20 -6.09
C ALA A 67 22.39 -27.94 -5.95
N ASP A 68 23.51 -27.86 -6.67
CA ASP A 68 24.45 -26.73 -6.63
C ASP A 68 24.00 -25.53 -7.48
N ASP A 69 23.04 -25.72 -8.39
CA ASP A 69 22.50 -24.68 -9.29
C ASP A 69 21.16 -24.10 -8.80
N GLN A 70 20.66 -24.55 -7.65
CA GLN A 70 19.39 -24.07 -7.10
C GLN A 70 19.50 -22.63 -6.58
N SER A 71 18.51 -21.80 -6.92
CA SER A 71 18.39 -20.44 -6.38
C SER A 71 17.33 -20.39 -5.28
N ALA A 72 17.65 -19.79 -4.14
CA ALA A 72 16.66 -19.57 -3.09
C ALA A 72 15.56 -18.59 -3.59
N PRO A 73 14.26 -18.93 -3.46
CA PRO A 73 13.19 -18.00 -3.76
C PRO A 73 13.21 -16.83 -2.76
N ALA A 74 12.77 -15.65 -3.19
CA ALA A 74 12.80 -14.45 -2.35
C ALA A 74 11.91 -14.55 -1.11
N ILE A 75 10.79 -15.29 -1.20
CA ILE A 75 9.90 -15.56 -0.07
C ILE A 75 9.47 -17.03 0.00
N GLY A 76 9.02 -17.48 1.18
CA GLY A 76 8.45 -18.81 1.38
C GLY A 76 7.04 -18.98 0.78
N LYS A 77 6.55 -20.22 0.69
CA LYS A 77 5.18 -20.50 0.20
C LYS A 77 4.10 -19.87 1.08
N THR A 78 4.29 -19.91 2.41
CA THR A 78 3.37 -19.30 3.37
C THR A 78 3.33 -17.77 3.22
N ASP A 79 4.49 -17.14 3.08
CA ASP A 79 4.59 -15.70 2.90
C ASP A 79 3.96 -15.26 1.57
N ALA A 80 4.16 -16.02 0.50
CA ALA A 80 3.50 -15.77 -0.79
C ALA A 80 1.97 -15.81 -0.67
N ALA A 81 1.42 -16.79 0.04
CA ALA A 81 -0.02 -16.86 0.28
C ALA A 81 -0.54 -15.69 1.14
N ASN A 82 0.22 -15.25 2.15
CA ASN A 82 -0.14 -14.09 2.96
C ASN A 82 -0.07 -12.79 2.15
N LEU A 83 0.95 -12.62 1.32
CA LEU A 83 1.13 -11.46 0.47
C LEU A 83 0.06 -11.37 -0.62
N MET A 84 -0.35 -12.53 -1.17
CA MET A 84 -1.49 -12.62 -2.09
C MET A 84 -2.80 -12.20 -1.39
N ARG A 85 -3.06 -12.69 -0.17
CA ARG A 85 -4.24 -12.29 0.61
C ARG A 85 -4.25 -10.80 0.92
N LEU A 86 -3.09 -10.23 1.27
CA LEU A 86 -2.95 -8.79 1.48
C LEU A 86 -3.29 -8.02 0.20
N SER A 87 -2.76 -8.46 -0.95
CA SER A 87 -3.05 -7.86 -2.26
C SER A 87 -4.54 -7.91 -2.59
N MET A 88 -5.20 -9.04 -2.36
CA MET A 88 -6.65 -9.17 -2.55
C MET A 88 -7.45 -8.26 -1.60
N ALA A 89 -7.04 -8.14 -0.34
CA ALA A 89 -7.68 -7.24 0.62
C ALA A 89 -7.52 -5.77 0.21
N ALA A 90 -6.35 -5.39 -0.28
CA ALA A 90 -6.06 -4.06 -0.78
C ALA A 90 -6.90 -3.71 -2.01
N ILE A 91 -7.07 -4.65 -2.96
CA ILE A 91 -7.97 -4.47 -4.11
C ILE A 91 -9.41 -4.25 -3.65
N LYS A 92 -9.89 -5.01 -2.66
CA LYS A 92 -11.24 -4.83 -2.11
C LYS A 92 -11.41 -3.46 -1.46
N LEU A 93 -10.40 -2.99 -0.73
CA LEU A 93 -10.40 -1.65 -0.14
C LEU A 93 -10.53 -0.57 -1.22
N LEU A 94 -9.71 -0.65 -2.29
CA LEU A 94 -9.78 0.29 -3.40
C LEU A 94 -11.15 0.25 -4.11
N HIS A 95 -11.69 -0.95 -4.34
CA HIS A 95 -13.00 -1.10 -4.96
C HIS A 95 -14.10 -0.47 -4.09
N HIS A 96 -14.08 -0.72 -2.78
CA HIS A 96 -15.06 -0.15 -1.86
C HIS A 96 -14.97 1.37 -1.84
N ASN A 97 -13.76 1.91 -1.72
CA ASN A 97 -13.56 3.35 -1.68
C ASN A 97 -13.91 4.04 -3.02
N ALA A 98 -13.64 3.39 -4.15
CA ALA A 98 -14.11 3.86 -5.45
C ALA A 98 -15.65 3.90 -5.52
N GLN A 99 -16.34 2.89 -4.97
CA GLN A 99 -17.79 2.87 -4.91
C GLN A 99 -18.34 4.01 -4.05
N GLU A 100 -17.74 4.29 -2.89
CA GLU A 100 -18.14 5.42 -2.04
C GLU A 100 -18.02 6.77 -2.77
N HIS A 101 -16.95 6.96 -3.55
CA HIS A 101 -16.78 8.16 -4.36
C HIS A 101 -17.80 8.24 -5.51
N ILE A 102 -18.16 7.12 -6.14
CA ILE A 102 -19.21 7.06 -7.15
C ILE A 102 -20.57 7.42 -6.55
N ASP A 103 -20.90 6.86 -5.38
CA ASP A 103 -22.17 7.12 -4.71
C ASP A 103 -22.29 8.60 -4.31
N ALA A 104 -21.22 9.17 -3.73
CA ALA A 104 -21.17 10.58 -3.38
C ALA A 104 -21.32 11.52 -4.59
N LEU A 105 -20.72 11.15 -5.73
CA LEU A 105 -20.92 11.89 -6.98
C LEU A 105 -22.39 11.81 -7.43
N ASN A 106 -22.98 10.63 -7.46
CA ASN A 106 -24.36 10.45 -7.91
C ASN A 106 -25.36 11.24 -7.05
N THR A 107 -25.18 11.26 -5.72
CA THR A 107 -26.02 12.07 -4.82
C THR A 107 -25.92 13.57 -5.14
N PHE A 108 -24.73 14.05 -5.53
CA PHE A 108 -24.53 15.46 -5.90
C PHE A 108 -25.28 15.88 -7.18
N TRP A 109 -25.70 14.94 -8.03
CA TRP A 109 -26.45 15.22 -9.26
C TRP A 109 -27.97 15.03 -9.12
N GLU A 110 -28.44 14.51 -7.98
CA GLU A 110 -29.88 14.32 -7.69
C GLU A 110 -30.49 15.49 -6.90
N ASP A 111 -29.67 16.42 -6.40
CA ASP A 111 -30.05 17.72 -5.80
C ASP A 111 -30.00 18.88 -6.83
#